data_AF-A0A2X4RTW9-F1
#
_entry.id   AF-A0A2X4RTW9-F1
#
_cell.length_a   1.000
_cell.length_b   1.000
_cell.length_c   1.000
_cell.angle_alpha   90.00
_cell.angle_beta   90.00
_cell.angle_gamma   90.00
#
_symmetry.space_group_name_H-M   'P 1'
#
loop_
_entity.id
_entity.type
_entity.pdbx_description
1 polymer ?
#
loop_
_entity_poly.entity_id
_entity_poly.type
_entity_poly.pdbx_seq_one_letter_code
_entity_poly.pdbx_strand_id
1 'polypeptide(L)'
;MMDVLTKSNCVSESAARRGIELLYRTRDMRGASIVCAETGERLDTHGQRGVRVGTFDWADSFCAESKNHRADAVALASKALAAPGIVAEVCISDDPSYTTGYVAVEGSYTALRNVKAEGGKQGGRVLFYSGALSALPETEQWLREKPVLVEGSWQ
;
A
#
# COMPACT_ATOMS: atom_id res chain seq x y z
N MET A 1 -0.45 0.99 14.27
CA MET A 1 -0.98 0.69 12.91
C MET A 1 -2.47 0.96 12.86
N MET A 2 -3.29 0.24 13.65
CA MET A 2 -4.73 0.48 13.77
C MET A 2 -5.08 1.96 14.02
N ASP A 3 -4.49 2.58 15.05
CA ASP A 3 -4.77 3.97 15.39
C ASP A 3 -4.51 4.96 14.25
N VAL A 4 -3.55 4.67 13.36
CA VAL A 4 -3.25 5.55 12.22
C VAL A 4 -4.27 5.34 11.10
N LEU A 5 -4.65 4.08 10.84
CA LEU A 5 -5.62 3.72 9.79
C LEU A 5 -7.03 4.22 10.09
N THR A 6 -7.45 4.18 11.35
CA THR A 6 -8.83 4.52 11.73
C THR A 6 -9.00 5.99 12.10
N LYS A 7 -7.91 6.74 12.31
CA LYS A 7 -7.96 8.15 12.75
C LYS A 7 -8.71 9.08 11.78
N SER A 8 -8.58 8.83 10.49
CA SER A 8 -9.23 9.59 9.41
C SER A 8 -10.68 9.16 9.17
N ASN A 9 -11.15 8.11 9.84
CA ASN A 9 -12.49 7.54 9.67
C ASN A 9 -12.83 7.08 8.24
N CYS A 10 -11.84 7.00 7.33
CA CYS A 10 -12.03 6.52 5.95
C CYS A 10 -11.90 4.99 5.83
N VAL A 11 -11.39 4.34 6.87
CA VAL A 11 -11.32 2.88 6.99
C VAL A 11 -11.99 2.47 8.31
N SER A 12 -12.95 1.56 8.24
CA SER A 12 -13.61 1.03 9.43
C SER A 12 -12.63 0.18 10.26
N GLU A 13 -12.88 0.07 11.56
CA GLU A 13 -12.04 -0.75 12.45
C GLU A 13 -12.04 -2.23 12.02
N SER A 14 -13.19 -2.75 11.58
CA SER A 14 -13.30 -4.13 11.09
C SER A 14 -12.50 -4.35 9.81
N ALA A 15 -12.53 -3.40 8.87
CA ALA A 15 -11.75 -3.44 7.65
C ALA A 15 -10.25 -3.35 7.94
N ALA A 16 -9.83 -2.40 8.77
CA ALA A 16 -8.44 -2.24 9.19
C ALA A 16 -7.91 -3.53 9.82
N ARG A 17 -8.66 -4.14 10.75
CA ARG A 17 -8.28 -5.40 11.39
C ARG A 17 -8.10 -6.53 10.38
N ARG A 18 -9.04 -6.71 9.45
CA ARG A 18 -8.97 -7.74 8.41
C ARG A 18 -7.82 -7.52 7.43
N GLY A 19 -7.58 -6.27 7.02
CA GLY A 19 -6.47 -5.91 6.15
C GLY A 19 -5.12 -6.19 6.80
N ILE A 20 -4.97 -5.85 8.09
CA ILE A 20 -3.77 -6.17 8.86
C ILE A 20 -3.60 -7.68 9.00
N GLU A 21 -4.65 -8.42 9.37
CA GLU A 21 -4.60 -9.88 9.45
C GLU A 21 -4.18 -10.53 8.12
N LEU A 22 -4.65 -10.00 7.00
CA LEU A 22 -4.25 -10.43 5.66
C LEU A 22 -2.74 -10.27 5.44
N LEU A 23 -2.14 -9.14 5.87
CA LEU A 23 -0.68 -8.93 5.75
C LEU A 23 0.14 -9.97 6.51
N TYR A 24 -0.30 -10.36 7.71
CA TYR A 24 0.43 -11.35 8.52
C TYR A 24 0.23 -12.80 8.05
N ARG A 25 -0.90 -13.08 7.38
CA ARG A 25 -1.21 -14.41 6.82
C ARG A 25 -0.63 -14.64 5.44
N THR A 26 -0.60 -13.61 4.61
CA THR A 26 -0.10 -13.69 3.25
C THR A 26 1.37 -14.11 3.22
N ARG A 27 1.69 -14.97 2.25
CA ARG A 27 3.05 -15.33 1.86
C ARG A 27 3.18 -15.18 0.35
N ASP A 28 4.35 -14.74 -0.09
CA ASP A 28 4.76 -14.72 -1.50
C ASP A 28 3.84 -13.89 -2.43
N MET A 29 3.17 -12.87 -1.89
CA MET A 29 2.42 -11.93 -2.72
C MET A 29 3.34 -10.96 -3.45
N ARG A 30 3.11 -10.79 -4.75
CA ARG A 30 3.95 -9.96 -5.64
C ARG A 30 3.38 -8.57 -5.90
N GLY A 31 2.19 -8.29 -5.38
CA GLY A 31 1.44 -7.05 -5.57
C GLY A 31 0.57 -6.77 -4.35
N ALA A 32 -0.32 -5.80 -4.48
CA ALA A 32 -1.25 -5.44 -3.43
C ALA A 32 -2.56 -6.25 -3.50
N SER A 33 -3.16 -6.53 -2.35
CA SER A 33 -4.57 -6.87 -2.27
C SER A 33 -5.39 -5.59 -2.18
N ILE A 34 -6.49 -5.53 -2.92
CA ILE A 34 -7.47 -4.45 -2.76
C ILE A 34 -8.57 -4.97 -1.84
N VAL A 35 -8.87 -4.24 -0.76
CA VAL A 35 -9.89 -4.61 0.21
C VAL A 35 -10.91 -3.47 0.37
N CYS A 36 -12.17 -3.80 0.64
CA CYS A 36 -13.20 -2.82 0.95
C CYS A 36 -12.86 -2.09 2.26
N ALA A 37 -12.89 -0.76 2.23
CA ALA A 37 -12.59 0.08 3.38
C ALA A 37 -13.64 0.01 4.50
N GLU A 38 -14.84 -0.49 4.20
CA GLU A 38 -15.93 -0.66 5.17
C GLU A 38 -15.99 -2.09 5.73
N THR A 39 -15.93 -3.11 4.87
CA THR A 39 -16.13 -4.51 5.28
C THR A 39 -14.83 -5.26 5.53
N GLY A 40 -13.73 -4.85 4.90
CA GLY A 40 -12.46 -5.59 4.86
C GLY A 40 -12.45 -6.81 3.94
N GLU A 41 -13.47 -6.97 3.09
CA GLU A 41 -13.49 -8.04 2.09
C GLU A 41 -12.49 -7.75 0.97
N ARG A 42 -11.80 -8.79 0.52
CA ARG A 42 -10.88 -8.69 -0.61
C ARG A 42 -11.69 -8.59 -1.91
N LEU A 43 -11.38 -7.56 -2.70
CA LEU A 43 -12.11 -7.19 -3.92
C LEU A 43 -11.36 -7.61 -5.19
N ASP A 44 -10.02 -7.64 -5.17
CA ASP A 44 -9.24 -8.05 -6.34
C ASP A 44 -9.36 -9.55 -6.63
N THR A 45 -9.29 -9.93 -7.91
CA THR A 45 -9.41 -11.33 -8.38
C THR A 45 -8.06 -11.96 -8.73
N HIS A 46 -6.94 -11.37 -8.30
CA HIS A 46 -5.60 -11.73 -8.75
C HIS A 46 -4.84 -12.69 -7.82
N GLY A 47 -5.47 -13.19 -6.75
CA GLY A 47 -4.86 -14.18 -5.85
C GLY A 47 -3.48 -13.75 -5.33
N GLN A 48 -2.46 -14.61 -5.40
CA GLN A 48 -1.10 -14.24 -4.96
C GLN A 48 -0.38 -13.23 -5.87
N ARG A 49 -0.86 -13.03 -7.11
CA ARG A 49 -0.29 -12.00 -7.99
C ARG A 49 -0.60 -10.59 -7.46
N GLY A 50 -1.83 -10.38 -7.00
CA GLY A 50 -2.33 -9.07 -6.60
C GLY A 50 -2.28 -8.03 -7.72
N VAL A 51 -2.60 -6.78 -7.38
CA VAL A 51 -2.50 -5.62 -8.26
C VAL A 51 -1.13 -4.99 -8.08
N ARG A 52 -0.34 -4.91 -9.16
CA ARG A 52 0.99 -4.30 -9.12
C ARG A 52 0.91 -2.82 -9.48
N VAL A 53 1.22 -1.95 -8.53
CA VAL A 53 1.40 -0.53 -8.81
C VAL A 53 2.68 -0.37 -9.62
N GLY A 54 2.59 0.22 -10.81
CA GLY A 54 3.71 0.35 -11.76
C GLY A 54 3.62 1.65 -12.53
N THR A 55 4.64 2.00 -13.33
CA THR A 55 4.65 3.25 -14.12
C THR A 55 4.56 4.51 -13.24
N PHE A 56 5.57 4.71 -12.40
CA PHE A 56 5.75 5.93 -11.62
C PHE A 56 7.24 6.17 -11.37
N ASP A 57 7.60 7.43 -11.15
CA ASP A 57 8.95 7.82 -10.71
C ASP A 57 8.89 9.16 -9.98
N TRP A 58 9.99 9.55 -9.34
CA TRP A 58 10.18 10.91 -8.83
C TRP A 58 10.45 11.86 -10.00
N ALA A 59 9.83 13.05 -9.99
CA ALA A 59 10.10 14.09 -10.98
C ALA A 59 11.55 14.56 -10.94
N ASP A 60 12.07 14.77 -9.73
CA ASP A 60 13.44 15.19 -9.46
C ASP A 60 14.37 14.00 -9.18
N SER A 61 14.21 12.90 -9.93
CA SER A 61 15.05 11.71 -9.77
C SER A 61 16.50 12.04 -10.11
N PHE A 62 17.25 12.50 -9.11
CA PHE A 62 18.70 12.51 -9.15
C PHE A 62 19.14 11.06 -9.38
N CYS A 63 20.07 10.82 -10.32
CA CYS A 63 20.78 9.55 -10.45
C CYS A 63 21.54 9.27 -9.15
N ALA A 64 20.83 8.80 -8.12
CA ALA A 64 21.43 8.35 -6.88
C ALA A 64 22.09 7.00 -7.16
N GLU A 65 23.37 6.88 -6.85
CA GLU A 65 24.17 5.66 -7.02
C GLU A 65 23.64 4.47 -6.20
N SER A 66 22.74 4.71 -5.25
CA SER A 66 22.12 3.68 -4.41
C SER A 66 20.59 3.82 -4.36
N LYS A 67 19.89 2.68 -4.51
CA LYS A 67 18.43 2.63 -4.36
C LYS A 67 18.04 2.97 -2.93
N ASN A 68 17.14 3.94 -2.77
CA ASN A 68 16.59 4.29 -1.47
C ASN A 68 15.20 3.68 -1.30
N HIS A 69 15.13 2.58 -0.55
CA HIS A 69 13.87 1.87 -0.31
C HIS A 69 12.75 2.74 0.27
N ARG A 70 13.09 3.76 1.08
CA ARG A 70 12.10 4.68 1.63
C ARG A 70 11.57 5.63 0.56
N ALA A 71 12.44 6.19 -0.28
CA ALA A 71 12.03 7.05 -1.38
C ALA A 71 11.12 6.30 -2.37
N ASP A 72 11.47 5.06 -2.71
CA ASP A 72 10.66 4.19 -3.58
C ASP A 72 9.29 3.88 -2.95
N ALA A 73 9.26 3.56 -1.64
CA ALA A 73 8.03 3.28 -0.92
C ALA A 73 7.10 4.49 -0.84
N VAL A 74 7.66 5.69 -0.60
CA VAL A 74 6.89 6.94 -0.58
C VAL A 74 6.30 7.22 -1.96
N ALA A 75 7.08 7.15 -3.04
CA ALA A 75 6.54 7.38 -4.39
C ALA A 75 5.45 6.38 -4.77
N LEU A 76 5.64 5.11 -4.43
CA LEU A 76 4.64 4.07 -4.66
C LEU A 76 3.35 4.38 -3.89
N ALA A 77 3.46 4.73 -2.61
CA ALA A 77 2.31 5.07 -1.77
C ALA A 77 1.57 6.32 -2.27
N SER A 78 2.33 7.36 -2.65
CA SER A 78 1.78 8.58 -3.24
C SER A 78 1.00 8.29 -4.50
N LYS A 79 1.54 7.43 -5.38
CA LYS A 79 0.79 6.96 -6.53
C LYS A 79 -0.45 6.19 -6.09
N ALA A 80 -0.32 5.17 -5.23
CA ALA A 80 -1.46 4.33 -4.85
C ALA A 80 -2.63 5.16 -4.28
N LEU A 81 -2.34 6.16 -3.43
CA LEU A 81 -3.35 7.06 -2.87
C LEU A 81 -3.94 8.07 -3.87
N ALA A 82 -3.27 8.35 -4.98
CA ALA A 82 -3.82 9.17 -6.05
C ALA A 82 -4.77 8.38 -6.99
N ALA A 83 -4.86 7.06 -6.83
CA ALA A 83 -5.79 6.23 -7.59
C ALA A 83 -7.24 6.49 -7.13
N PRO A 84 -8.20 6.63 -8.06
CA PRO A 84 -9.60 6.80 -7.71
C PRO A 84 -10.11 5.71 -6.76
N GLY A 85 -10.75 6.12 -5.66
CA GLY A 85 -11.36 5.22 -4.68
C GLY A 85 -10.40 4.55 -3.71
N ILE A 86 -9.08 4.68 -3.84
CA ILE A 86 -8.13 4.23 -2.82
C ILE A 86 -8.05 5.30 -1.72
N VAL A 87 -8.31 4.90 -0.47
CA VAL A 87 -8.39 5.82 0.68
C VAL A 87 -7.25 5.63 1.67
N ALA A 88 -6.65 4.45 1.71
CA ALA A 88 -5.51 4.14 2.56
C ALA A 88 -4.69 2.98 1.99
N GLU A 89 -3.44 2.87 2.45
CA GLU A 89 -2.52 1.78 2.17
C GLU A 89 -1.80 1.35 3.45
N VAL A 90 -1.54 0.04 3.55
CA VAL A 90 -0.64 -0.53 4.55
C VAL A 90 0.31 -1.49 3.86
N CYS A 91 1.59 -1.37 4.20
CA CYS A 91 2.62 -2.24 3.66
C CYS A 91 3.56 -2.71 4.77
N ILE A 92 3.94 -3.98 4.71
CA ILE A 92 5.00 -4.57 5.51
C ILE A 92 5.95 -5.24 4.54
N SER A 93 7.25 -4.98 4.68
CA SER A 93 8.27 -5.64 3.85
C SER A 93 8.20 -7.16 4.01
N ASP A 94 8.39 -7.88 2.91
CA ASP A 94 8.56 -9.34 2.89
C ASP A 94 9.99 -9.77 3.22
N ASP A 95 10.97 -8.86 3.13
CA ASP A 95 12.37 -9.09 3.50
C ASP A 95 12.48 -9.48 4.99
N PRO A 96 13.00 -10.69 5.33
CA PRO A 96 13.14 -11.14 6.72
C PRO A 96 14.03 -10.25 7.59
N SER A 97 14.95 -9.49 6.99
CA SER A 97 15.86 -8.56 7.68
C SER A 97 15.27 -7.15 7.87
N TYR A 98 14.13 -6.86 7.22
CA TYR A 98 13.50 -5.54 7.26
C TYR A 98 12.19 -5.56 8.03
N THR A 99 12.21 -5.08 9.27
CA THR A 99 11.05 -5.08 10.18
C THR A 99 10.23 -3.79 10.14
N THR A 100 10.50 -2.90 9.19
CA THR A 100 9.79 -1.63 9.02
C THR A 100 8.68 -1.79 7.97
N GLY A 101 7.51 -1.23 8.27
CA GLY A 101 6.39 -1.07 7.36
C GLY A 101 5.93 0.39 7.36
N TYR A 102 4.76 0.64 6.77
CA TYR A 102 4.14 1.95 6.83
C TYR A 102 2.63 1.88 6.70
N VAL A 103 1.99 2.99 7.06
CA VAL A 103 0.60 3.31 6.76
C VAL A 103 0.60 4.61 5.96
N ALA A 104 -0.12 4.64 4.84
CA ALA A 104 -0.36 5.85 4.10
C ALA A 104 -1.87 6.12 4.04
N VAL A 105 -2.30 7.30 4.47
CA VAL A 105 -3.72 7.68 4.57
C VAL A 105 -3.85 9.19 4.44
N GLU A 106 -4.84 9.67 3.70
CA GLU A 106 -5.08 11.10 3.47
C GLU A 106 -3.81 11.88 3.02
N GLY A 107 -3.02 11.27 2.13
CA GLY A 107 -1.76 11.87 1.65
C GLY A 107 -0.62 11.91 2.66
N SER A 108 -0.83 11.42 3.89
CA SER A 108 0.20 11.31 4.91
C SER A 108 0.84 9.93 4.90
N TYR A 109 2.17 9.88 4.91
CA TYR A 109 2.96 8.64 5.02
C TYR A 109 3.54 8.50 6.43
N THR A 110 3.20 7.43 7.13
CA THR A 110 3.69 7.15 8.49
C THR A 110 4.49 5.85 8.51
N ALA A 111 5.80 5.94 8.72
CA ALA A 111 6.65 4.76 8.91
C ALA A 111 6.39 4.10 10.26
N LEU A 112 6.33 2.77 10.27
CA LEU A 112 6.11 1.95 11.46
C LEU A 112 7.29 1.01 11.65
N ARG A 113 8.01 1.15 12.76
CA ARG A 113 9.13 0.26 13.11
C ARG A 113 8.62 -0.99 13.83
N ASN A 114 9.37 -2.09 13.72
CA ASN A 114 9.13 -3.34 14.43
C ASN A 114 7.72 -3.93 14.19
N VAL A 115 7.21 -3.83 12.97
CA VAL A 115 5.88 -4.37 12.61
C VAL A 115 5.88 -5.89 12.50
N LYS A 116 7.04 -6.53 12.40
CA LYS A 116 7.20 -7.99 12.44
C LYS A 116 8.46 -8.36 13.22
N ALA A 117 8.50 -9.60 13.71
CA ALA A 117 9.71 -10.16 14.30
C ALA A 117 10.83 -10.28 13.26
N GLU A 118 12.08 -10.15 13.71
CA GLU A 118 13.26 -10.41 12.88
C GLU A 118 13.25 -11.86 12.38
N GLY A 119 13.60 -12.06 11.10
CA GLY A 119 13.47 -13.35 10.43
C GLY A 119 12.04 -13.72 10.02
N GLY A 120 11.06 -12.86 10.33
CA GLY A 120 9.65 -13.05 9.96
C GLY A 120 9.43 -12.96 8.45
N LYS A 121 8.76 -13.97 7.89
CA LYS A 121 8.39 -14.04 6.46
C LYS A 121 7.05 -13.37 6.15
N GLN A 122 6.47 -12.67 7.10
CA GLN A 122 5.27 -11.87 6.86
C GLN A 122 5.64 -10.68 5.98
N GLY A 123 4.73 -10.33 5.08
CA GLY A 123 4.93 -9.26 4.13
C GLY A 123 3.78 -9.17 3.15
N GLY A 124 3.59 -7.98 2.61
CA GLY A 124 2.53 -7.71 1.65
C GLY A 124 2.10 -6.26 1.68
N ARG A 125 1.08 -5.99 0.87
CA ARG A 125 0.54 -4.66 0.66
C ARG A 125 -0.97 -4.76 0.54
N VAL A 126 -1.67 -3.88 1.25
CA VAL A 126 -3.13 -3.81 1.24
C VAL A 126 -3.53 -2.39 0.90
N LEU A 127 -4.35 -2.23 -0.13
CA LEU A 127 -4.98 -0.98 -0.50
C LEU A 127 -6.45 -1.01 -0.08
N PHE A 128 -6.89 -0.02 0.68
CA PHE A 128 -8.26 0.13 1.11
C PHE A 128 -9.05 0.93 0.07
N TYR A 129 -10.16 0.37 -0.39
CA TYR A 129 -10.99 0.90 -1.46
C TYR A 129 -12.39 1.26 -0.96
N SER A 130 -12.84 2.48 -1.26
CA SER A 130 -14.15 3.02 -0.87
C SER A 130 -15.01 3.43 -2.08
N GLY A 131 -14.59 3.10 -3.30
CA GLY A 131 -15.35 3.42 -4.52
C GLY A 131 -16.44 2.38 -4.85
N ALA A 132 -17.21 2.65 -5.90
CA ALA A 132 -18.19 1.72 -6.43
C ALA A 132 -17.49 0.51 -7.08
N LEU A 133 -17.97 -0.71 -6.84
CA LEU A 133 -17.37 -1.94 -7.41
C LEU A 133 -17.30 -1.92 -8.95
N SER A 134 -18.24 -1.24 -9.62
CA SER A 134 -18.21 -1.06 -11.08
C SER A 134 -17.01 -0.25 -11.58
N ALA A 135 -16.41 0.60 -10.74
CA ALA A 135 -15.24 1.42 -11.07
C ALA A 135 -13.91 0.78 -10.63
N LEU A 136 -13.95 -0.39 -9.98
CA LEU A 136 -12.75 -1.11 -9.54
C LEU A 136 -11.81 -1.46 -10.70
N PRO A 137 -12.29 -1.96 -11.87
CA PRO A 137 -11.40 -2.27 -12.99
C PRO A 137 -10.61 -1.05 -13.50
N GLU A 138 -11.23 0.14 -13.52
CA GLU A 138 -10.57 1.39 -13.89
C GLU A 138 -9.50 1.79 -12.88
N THR A 139 -9.79 1.57 -11.59
CA THR A 139 -8.82 1.78 -10.50
C THR A 139 -7.62 0.85 -10.64
N GLU A 140 -7.85 -0.44 -10.91
CA GLU A 140 -6.78 -1.42 -11.14
C GLU A 140 -5.95 -1.09 -12.38
N GLN A 141 -6.58 -0.58 -13.45
CA GLN A 141 -5.87 -0.12 -14.63
C GLN A 141 -5.03 1.12 -14.32
N TRP A 142 -5.58 2.09 -13.61
CA TRP A 142 -4.87 3.30 -13.19
C TRP A 142 -3.60 2.95 -12.39
N LEU A 143 -3.72 2.04 -11.42
CA LEU A 143 -2.60 1.60 -10.58
C LEU A 143 -1.46 0.99 -11.42
N ARG A 144 -1.80 0.24 -12.47
CA ARG A 144 -0.84 -0.46 -13.33
C ARG A 144 -0.22 0.43 -14.40
N GLU A 145 -1.03 1.24 -15.07
CA GLU A 145 -0.68 1.79 -16.39
C GLU A 145 -0.54 3.31 -16.41
N LYS A 146 -1.24 4.05 -15.55
CA LYS A 146 -1.24 5.52 -15.62
C LYS A 146 0.14 6.07 -15.23
N PRO A 147 0.87 6.78 -16.09
CA PRO A 147 2.14 7.40 -15.69
C PRO A 147 1.93 8.50 -14.65
N VAL A 148 2.73 8.50 -13.59
CA VAL A 148 2.72 9.51 -12.52
C VAL A 148 4.16 9.92 -12.18
N LEU A 149 4.41 11.22 -12.14
CA LEU A 149 5.62 11.78 -11.56
C LEU A 149 5.29 12.32 -10.17
N VAL A 150 6.10 11.94 -9.17
CA VAL A 150 5.94 12.39 -7.79
C VAL A 150 6.87 13.57 -7.55
N GLU A 151 6.30 14.68 -7.09
CA GLU A 151 7.03 15.91 -6.73
C GLU A 151 7.09 16.05 -5.20
N GLY A 152 8.18 16.63 -4.68
CA GLY A 152 8.37 16.89 -3.25
C GLY A 152 9.53 16.12 -2.61
N SER A 153 9.45 15.90 -1.30
CA SER A 153 10.51 15.26 -0.51
C SER A 153 10.02 14.03 0.27
N TRP A 154 10.87 13.04 0.43
CA TRP A 154 10.60 11.80 1.18
C TRP A 154 11.24 11.75 2.59
N GLN A 155 11.98 12.81 2.94
CA GLN A 155 12.75 12.93 4.19
C GLN A 155 11.85 12.96 5.42
#